data_AF-A0A2E8X2Y2-F1
#
_entry.id   AF-A0A2E8X2Y2-F1
#
_cell.length_a   1.000
_cell.length_b   1.000
_cell.length_c   1.000
_cell.angle_alpha   90.00
_cell.angle_beta   90.00
_cell.angle_gamma   90.00
#
_symmetry.space_group_name_H-M   'P 1'
#
loop_
_entity.id
_entity.type
_entity.pdbx_description
1 polymer ?
#
loop_
_entity_poly.entity_id
_entity_poly.type
_entity_poly.pdbx_seq_one_letter_code
_entity_poly.pdbx_strand_id
1 'polypeptide(L)'
;MTIEKIILHNDVRGISKLSNFTDPESCSSASNLILRNPGTAFITTGFFILSAQAPETDGPPGAIFLGNALEMLGYKVVYVTDKHCSFILDKVKSSQSSIIEFPIFDLTQSKKYSKKILEKESPSILISI
;
A
#
# COMPACT_ATOMS: atom_id res chain seq x y z
N MET A 1 24.63 -3.29 -10.47
CA MET A 1 23.91 -2.73 -9.31
C MET A 1 22.43 -3.07 -9.53
N THR A 2 21.78 -3.77 -8.60
CA THR A 2 20.36 -4.18 -8.73
C THR A 2 19.43 -3.19 -8.04
N ILE A 3 18.12 -3.21 -8.34
CA ILE A 3 17.12 -2.33 -7.71
C ILE A 3 17.08 -2.56 -6.20
N GLU A 4 17.10 -3.81 -5.77
CA GLU A 4 17.11 -4.21 -4.35
C GLU A 4 18.33 -3.62 -3.63
N LYS A 5 19.52 -3.68 -4.25
CA LYS A 5 20.73 -3.09 -3.68
C LYS A 5 20.64 -1.57 -3.58
N ILE A 6 19.93 -0.90 -4.50
CA ILE A 6 19.68 0.55 -4.43
C ILE A 6 18.77 0.88 -3.25
N ILE A 7 17.63 0.18 -3.13
CA ILE A 7 16.65 0.39 -2.06
C ILE A 7 17.30 0.19 -0.68
N LEU A 8 18.13 -0.84 -0.54
CA LEU A 8 18.77 -1.19 0.73
C LEU A 8 20.07 -0.43 1.01
N HIS A 9 20.56 0.40 0.09
CA HIS A 9 21.89 1.01 0.19
C HIS A 9 22.06 1.94 1.40
N ASN A 10 21.01 2.69 1.74
CA ASN A 10 21.01 3.68 2.82
C ASN A 10 20.22 3.21 4.05
N ASP A 11 20.25 1.90 4.33
CA ASP A 11 19.51 1.34 5.46
C ASP A 11 20.03 1.87 6.81
N VAL A 12 19.13 2.50 7.57
CA VAL A 12 19.37 2.98 8.94
C VAL A 12 18.52 2.25 9.99
N ARG A 13 17.57 1.41 9.56
CA ARG A 13 16.61 0.69 10.42
C ARG A 13 16.94 -0.81 10.56
N GLY A 14 17.94 -1.30 9.83
CA GLY A 14 18.35 -2.71 9.82
C GLY A 14 17.56 -3.59 8.86
N ILE A 15 16.79 -2.99 7.95
CA ILE A 15 15.97 -3.68 6.94
C ILE A 15 16.83 -4.49 5.96
N SER A 16 18.05 -4.04 5.67
CA SER A 16 19.01 -4.76 4.82
C SER A 16 19.32 -6.16 5.33
N LYS A 17 19.20 -6.42 6.65
CA LYS A 17 19.38 -7.76 7.21
C LYS A 17 18.29 -8.75 6.76
N LEU A 18 17.10 -8.23 6.45
CA LEU A 18 15.98 -9.04 5.97
C LEU A 18 16.21 -9.56 4.54
N SER A 19 17.09 -8.92 3.76
CA SER A 19 17.35 -9.34 2.37
C SER A 19 17.87 -10.77 2.27
N ASN A 20 18.49 -11.29 3.32
CA ASN A 20 18.97 -12.67 3.40
C ASN A 20 17.83 -13.70 3.46
N PHE A 21 16.61 -13.25 3.74
CA PHE A 21 15.41 -14.09 3.87
C PHE A 21 14.38 -13.81 2.76
N THR A 22 14.71 -12.96 1.80
CA THR A 22 13.84 -12.60 0.68
C THR A 22 14.44 -13.04 -0.64
N ASP A 23 13.59 -13.20 -1.65
CA ASP A 23 14.02 -13.40 -3.03
C ASP A 23 15.00 -12.27 -3.46
N PRO A 24 16.21 -12.60 -3.95
CA PRO A 24 17.15 -11.63 -4.49
C PRO A 24 16.57 -10.78 -5.64
N GLU A 25 15.53 -11.26 -6.31
CA GLU A 25 14.79 -10.58 -7.39
C GLU A 25 13.39 -10.13 -6.92
N SER A 26 13.20 -9.92 -5.62
CA SER A 26 11.91 -9.58 -5.00
C SER A 26 11.17 -8.42 -5.68
N CYS A 27 11.86 -7.39 -6.18
CA CYS A 27 11.20 -6.29 -6.89
C CYS A 27 10.63 -6.75 -8.24
N SER A 28 11.37 -7.56 -8.98
CA SER A 28 10.92 -8.15 -10.25
C SER A 28 9.79 -9.17 -10.02
N SER A 29 9.90 -10.01 -9.00
CA SER A 29 8.85 -10.98 -8.64
C SER A 29 7.54 -10.27 -8.24
N ALA A 30 7.61 -9.23 -7.42
CA ALA A 30 6.45 -8.44 -7.00
C ALA A 30 5.81 -7.68 -8.18
N SER A 31 6.62 -7.01 -9.00
CA SER A 31 6.10 -6.28 -10.19
C SER A 31 5.43 -7.23 -11.19
N ASN A 32 5.98 -8.41 -11.44
CA ASN A 32 5.36 -9.43 -12.27
C ASN A 32 4.03 -9.93 -11.70
N LEU A 33 3.93 -10.12 -10.38
CA LEU A 33 2.67 -10.50 -9.73
C LEU A 33 1.61 -9.42 -9.93
N ILE A 34 1.98 -8.14 -9.77
CA ILE A 34 1.07 -7.02 -10.00
C ILE A 34 0.60 -7.03 -11.47
N LEU A 35 1.52 -7.02 -12.43
CA LEU A 35 1.20 -6.94 -13.87
C LEU A 35 0.32 -8.09 -14.39
N ARG A 36 0.39 -9.27 -13.76
CA ARG A 36 -0.47 -10.42 -14.09
C ARG A 36 -1.90 -10.32 -13.57
N ASN A 37 -2.19 -9.34 -12.71
CA ASN A 37 -3.49 -9.14 -12.08
C ASN A 37 -4.05 -7.74 -12.37
N PRO A 38 -4.31 -7.39 -13.65
CA PRO A 38 -4.86 -6.09 -14.01
C PRO A 38 -6.28 -5.88 -13.46
N GLY A 39 -6.68 -4.63 -13.30
CA GLY A 39 -8.01 -4.26 -12.82
C GLY A 39 -7.96 -3.28 -11.66
N THR A 40 -8.67 -3.59 -10.57
CA THR A 40 -8.68 -2.75 -9.37
C THR A 40 -7.53 -3.16 -8.45
N ALA A 41 -6.62 -2.22 -8.15
CA ALA A 41 -5.58 -2.38 -7.15
C ALA A 41 -5.99 -1.76 -5.82
N PHE A 42 -5.95 -2.56 -4.76
CA PHE A 42 -6.02 -2.06 -3.39
C PHE A 42 -4.61 -1.74 -2.89
N ILE A 43 -4.42 -0.54 -2.39
CA ILE A 43 -3.19 -0.13 -1.71
C ILE A 43 -3.54 0.22 -0.27
N THR A 44 -3.10 -0.58 0.69
CA THR A 44 -3.26 -0.30 2.12
C THR A 44 -2.02 0.41 2.64
N THR A 45 -2.20 1.52 3.35
CA THR A 45 -1.09 2.25 3.99
C THR A 45 -1.60 3.10 5.14
N GLY A 46 -0.68 3.72 5.89
CA GLY A 46 -0.96 4.56 7.05
C GLY A 46 -0.75 3.82 8.35
N PHE A 47 -0.03 4.47 9.27
CA PHE A 47 0.28 3.92 10.58
C PHE A 47 0.19 5.04 11.61
N PHE A 48 -0.80 5.01 12.50
CA PHE A 48 -0.97 6.07 13.50
C PHE A 48 -0.06 5.85 14.72
N ILE A 49 0.83 6.80 15.00
CA ILE A 49 1.77 6.73 16.13
C ILE A 49 1.14 7.41 17.35
N LEU A 50 0.69 6.60 18.31
CA LEU A 50 -0.02 7.07 19.52
C LEU A 50 0.79 8.10 20.32
N SER A 51 2.10 7.88 20.50
CA SER A 51 2.96 8.79 21.28
C SER A 51 3.13 10.16 20.63
N ALA A 52 3.07 10.22 19.29
CA ALA A 52 3.18 11.46 18.53
C ALA A 52 1.80 12.10 18.25
N GLN A 53 0.71 11.36 18.48
CA GLN A 53 -0.66 11.72 18.08
C GLN A 53 -0.75 12.13 16.60
N ALA A 54 0.04 11.45 15.75
CA ALA A 54 0.15 11.76 14.34
C ALA A 54 0.41 10.49 13.52
N PRO A 55 0.04 10.47 12.23
CA PRO A 55 0.45 9.40 11.33
C PRO A 55 1.96 9.36 11.14
N GLU A 56 2.52 8.16 11.01
CA GLU A 56 3.87 7.96 10.50
C GLU A 56 3.96 8.45 9.05
N THR A 57 5.13 8.97 8.68
CA THR A 57 5.41 9.46 7.33
C THR A 57 5.92 8.36 6.38
N ASP A 58 6.38 7.24 6.94
CA ASP A 58 6.76 6.05 6.19
C ASP A 58 5.49 5.32 5.71
N GLY A 59 5.47 4.93 4.43
CA GLY A 59 4.29 4.35 3.78
C GLY A 59 3.60 5.28 2.77
N PRO A 60 2.90 6.36 3.18
CA PRO A 60 2.07 7.17 2.29
C PRO A 60 2.78 7.69 1.02
N PRO A 61 4.02 8.21 1.05
CA PRO A 61 4.71 8.63 -0.16
C PRO A 61 4.92 7.49 -1.17
N GLY A 62 5.28 6.30 -0.68
CA GLY A 62 5.46 5.10 -1.51
C GLY A 62 4.15 4.60 -2.11
N ALA A 63 3.07 4.64 -1.32
CA ALA A 63 1.72 4.29 -1.78
C ALA A 63 1.20 5.23 -2.88
N ILE A 64 1.44 6.53 -2.75
CA ILE A 64 1.06 7.52 -3.77
C ILE A 64 1.86 7.32 -5.05
N PHE A 65 3.18 7.14 -4.94
CA PHE A 65 4.03 6.85 -6.10
C PHE A 65 3.57 5.59 -6.84
N LEU A 66 3.35 4.50 -6.11
CA LEU A 66 2.89 3.24 -6.69
C LEU A 66 1.51 3.38 -7.33
N GLY A 67 0.56 4.03 -6.65
CA GLY A 67 -0.78 4.24 -7.22
C GLY A 67 -0.75 5.03 -8.51
N ASN A 68 0.00 6.13 -8.57
CA ASN A 68 0.16 6.90 -9.80
C ASN A 68 0.76 6.06 -10.93
N ALA A 69 1.75 5.23 -10.64
CA ALA A 69 2.34 4.32 -11.63
C ALA A 69 1.34 3.26 -12.11
N LEU A 70 0.50 2.71 -11.23
CA LEU A 70 -0.53 1.75 -11.60
C LEU A 70 -1.64 2.39 -12.43
N GLU A 71 -2.05 3.63 -12.12
CA GLU A 71 -3.00 4.37 -12.94
C GLU A 71 -2.48 4.60 -14.37
N MET A 72 -1.20 4.94 -14.52
CA MET A 72 -0.55 5.04 -15.83
C MET A 72 -0.55 3.73 -16.62
N LEU A 73 -0.61 2.59 -15.91
CA LEU A 73 -0.72 1.24 -16.49
C LEU A 73 -2.17 0.78 -16.68
N GLY A 74 -3.15 1.64 -16.38
CA GLY A 74 -4.58 1.36 -16.59
C GLY A 74 -5.30 0.69 -15.43
N TYR A 75 -4.71 0.65 -14.23
CA TYR A 75 -5.39 0.15 -13.04
C TYR A 75 -6.36 1.19 -12.48
N LYS A 76 -7.46 0.72 -11.90
CA LYS A 76 -8.25 1.52 -10.96
C LYS A 76 -7.59 1.41 -9.59
N VAL A 77 -7.15 2.52 -9.00
CA VAL A 77 -6.51 2.52 -7.68
C VAL A 77 -7.49 2.90 -6.59
N VAL A 78 -7.53 2.08 -5.53
CA VAL A 78 -8.30 2.33 -4.31
C VAL A 78 -7.35 2.25 -3.13
N TYR A 79 -7.14 3.38 -2.47
CA TYR A 79 -6.41 3.43 -1.21
C TYR A 79 -7.32 2.99 -0.07
N VAL A 80 -6.79 2.19 0.84
CA VAL A 80 -7.51 1.73 2.03
C VAL A 80 -6.69 2.12 3.25
N THR A 81 -7.26 2.98 4.09
CA THR A 81 -6.56 3.49 5.29
C THR A 81 -7.58 3.86 6.36
N ASP A 82 -7.14 4.13 7.58
CA ASP A 82 -8.02 4.52 8.67
C ASP A 82 -8.29 6.04 8.71
N LYS A 83 -9.27 6.44 9.51
CA LYS A 83 -9.72 7.85 9.66
C LYS A 83 -8.64 8.82 10.14
N HIS A 84 -7.60 8.34 10.80
CA HIS A 84 -6.49 9.16 11.28
C HIS A 84 -5.44 9.39 10.20
N CYS A 85 -5.41 8.58 9.16
CA CYS A 85 -4.41 8.65 8.08
C CYS A 85 -5.02 9.11 6.73
N SER A 86 -6.34 9.01 6.55
CA SER A 86 -7.05 9.29 5.29
C SER A 86 -6.77 10.68 4.72
N PHE A 87 -6.67 11.71 5.57
CA PHE A 87 -6.41 13.08 5.15
C PHE A 87 -5.05 13.27 4.46
N ILE A 88 -4.05 12.42 4.75
CA ILE A 88 -2.73 12.51 4.10
C ILE A 88 -2.87 12.14 2.64
N LEU A 89 -3.53 11.01 2.37
CA LEU A 89 -3.73 10.51 1.01
C LEU A 89 -4.66 11.43 0.23
N ASP A 90 -5.75 11.91 0.85
CA ASP A 90 -6.75 12.73 0.16
C ASP A 90 -6.16 14.03 -0.42
N LYS A 91 -5.16 14.60 0.25
CA LYS A 91 -4.46 15.82 -0.20
C LYS A 91 -3.58 15.63 -1.44
N VAL A 92 -3.10 14.42 -1.70
CA VAL A 92 -2.03 14.19 -2.70
C VAL A 92 -2.37 13.11 -3.72
N LYS A 93 -3.44 12.33 -3.49
CA LYS A 93 -3.93 11.35 -4.45
C LYS A 93 -4.34 12.03 -5.75
N SER A 94 -4.32 11.27 -6.84
CA SER A 94 -4.87 11.72 -8.11
C SER A 94 -6.39 11.92 -8.03
N SER A 95 -6.95 12.60 -9.02
CA SER A 95 -8.41 12.69 -9.19
C SER A 95 -9.06 11.36 -9.62
N GLN A 96 -8.27 10.39 -10.10
CA GLN A 96 -8.76 9.09 -10.60
C GLN A 96 -8.84 8.03 -9.50
N SER A 97 -7.98 8.12 -8.49
CA SER A 97 -7.98 7.23 -7.34
C SER A 97 -9.04 7.61 -6.31
N SER A 98 -9.46 6.61 -5.53
CA SER A 98 -10.42 6.78 -4.44
C SER A 98 -9.84 6.29 -3.12
N ILE A 99 -10.44 6.72 -2.01
CA ILE A 99 -10.09 6.27 -0.66
C ILE A 99 -11.28 5.55 -0.05
N ILE A 100 -11.03 4.38 0.52
CA ILE A 100 -11.92 3.73 1.48
C ILE A 100 -11.34 3.98 2.86
N GLU A 101 -12.06 4.76 3.66
CA GLU A 101 -11.79 4.85 5.09
C GLU A 101 -12.24 3.55 5.76
N PHE A 102 -11.28 2.71 6.15
CA PHE A 102 -11.52 1.46 6.84
C PHE A 102 -11.80 1.74 8.33
N PRO A 103 -12.98 1.36 8.86
CA PRO A 103 -13.31 1.65 10.24
C PRO A 103 -12.44 0.87 11.23
N ILE A 104 -12.11 1.49 12.36
CA ILE A 104 -11.40 0.83 13.46
C ILE A 104 -12.39 -0.05 14.20
N PHE A 105 -12.29 -1.35 13.99
CA PHE A 105 -13.22 -2.37 14.47
C PHE A 105 -12.49 -3.47 15.24
N ASP A 106 -13.25 -4.30 15.95
CA ASP A 106 -12.74 -5.59 16.41
C ASP A 106 -12.47 -6.54 15.22
N LEU A 107 -11.87 -7.69 15.49
CA LEU A 107 -11.53 -8.68 14.47
C LEU A 107 -12.74 -9.19 13.68
N THR A 108 -13.87 -9.41 14.34
CA THR A 108 -15.09 -9.97 13.74
C THR A 108 -15.72 -8.97 12.78
N GLN A 109 -15.87 -7.73 13.22
CA GLN A 109 -16.39 -6.62 12.43
C GLN A 109 -15.45 -6.26 11.28
N SER A 110 -14.13 -6.27 11.51
CA SER A 110 -13.12 -6.05 10.47
C SER A 110 -13.23 -7.09 9.36
N LYS A 111 -13.29 -8.39 9.69
CA LYS A 111 -13.47 -9.47 8.70
C LYS A 111 -14.74 -9.28 7.87
N LYS A 112 -15.85 -8.93 8.53
CA LYS A 112 -17.14 -8.67 7.85
C LYS A 112 -17.03 -7.49 6.89
N TYR A 113 -16.38 -6.40 7.30
CA TYR A 113 -16.21 -5.22 6.47
C TYR A 113 -15.24 -5.46 5.32
N SER A 114 -14.11 -6.14 5.56
CA SER A 114 -13.17 -6.58 4.52
C SER A 114 -13.88 -7.38 3.44
N LYS A 115 -14.69 -8.39 3.83
CA LYS A 115 -15.46 -9.17 2.86
C LYS A 115 -16.38 -8.29 2.00
N LYS A 116 -17.09 -7.35 2.62
CA LYS A 116 -17.98 -6.41 1.91
C LYS A 116 -17.22 -5.56 0.89
N ILE A 117 -16.07 -4.99 1.25
CA ILE A 117 -15.31 -4.12 0.33
C ILE A 117 -14.61 -4.93 -0.78
N LEU A 118 -14.16 -6.15 -0.47
CA LEU A 118 -13.60 -7.07 -1.46
C LEU A 118 -14.67 -7.49 -2.49
N GLU A 119 -15.87 -7.83 -2.06
CA GLU A 119 -16.99 -8.14 -2.96
C GLU A 119 -17.39 -6.92 -3.80
N LYS A 120 -17.47 -5.74 -3.19
CA LYS A 120 -17.90 -4.51 -3.87
C LYS A 120 -16.91 -4.01 -4.91
N GLU A 121 -15.63 -3.93 -4.57
CA GLU A 121 -14.61 -3.34 -5.45
C GLU A 121 -13.89 -4.38 -6.31
N SER A 122 -13.99 -5.67 -5.94
CA SER A 122 -13.39 -6.82 -6.65
C SER A 122 -11.92 -6.58 -7.03
N PRO A 123 -11.03 -6.28 -6.07
CA PRO A 123 -9.63 -6.04 -6.37
C PRO A 123 -8.95 -7.29 -6.92
N SER A 124 -8.16 -7.10 -7.96
CA SER A 124 -7.31 -8.14 -8.55
C SER A 124 -6.01 -8.31 -7.78
N ILE A 125 -5.57 -7.27 -7.06
CA ILE A 125 -4.37 -7.28 -6.24
C ILE A 125 -4.55 -6.39 -5.00
N LEU A 126 -3.96 -6.81 -3.89
CA LEU A 126 -3.83 -6.02 -2.67
C LEU A 126 -2.35 -5.87 -2.34
N ILE A 127 -1.91 -4.64 -2.14
CA ILE A 127 -0.53 -4.28 -1.82
C ILE A 127 -0.55 -3.51 -0.50
N SER A 128 0.24 -3.95 0.48
CA SER A 128 0.39 -3.24 1.74
C SER A 128 1.73 -2.55 1.80
N ILE A 129 1.70 -1.28 2.18
CA ILE A 129 2.86 -0.40 2.31
C ILE A 129 2.83 0.22 3.70
#